data_AF-A0A7M2WSJ7-F1
#
_entry.id   AF-A0A7M2WSJ7-F1
#
_cell.length_a   1.000
_cell.length_b   1.000
_cell.length_c   1.000
_cell.angle_alpha   90.00
_cell.angle_beta   90.00
_cell.angle_gamma   90.00
#
_symmetry.space_group_name_H-M   'P 1'
#
loop_
_entity.id
_entity.type
_entity.pdbx_description
1 polymer ?
#
loop_
_entity_poly.entity_id
_entity_poly.type
_entity_poly.pdbx_seq_one_letter_code
_entity_poly.pdbx_strand_id
1 'polypeptide(L)'
;MRVTRTIRTAVRALRRNIMRSILTTLGIIIGIAAVIAMMEIGNGVSAQIQKSITSLGANNLMIWPGSSFGGGVSYSSGRITLTNQDCDAIMERCPAVLDAAPIVNASGQLISGNSNYQVESIMGTTPAYLAIRELQIEEGEPFTDRDVVAGSPVCLVGKTVVRELFRGQNPVGREIRLQNVNLKVVGVLAPKGANMFGRDQDDVLLAPWTTIKYRISTGSGGSGSSSSAGDSSGTSSAVNSLNNRYPSGKVEIYPEKSANQLANTPMPVKFANVSQITCRAVSAGQTQAAVEQITEVLRERHRIRTGEPDDFRVRDMTELGNTLSSSSSLMTNLLLIVAAISLVVGGVGIMNIMLVSVTERTREIGLRMAVGARSRDILVQFLIEAILLCLAGGAVGILLGRLTSIVVRSVLNWATAVSVPAIVVSVAVSAFVGVAFGFYPAWKASRLDPIDALRYE
;
A
#
# COMPACT_ATOMS: atom_id res chain seq x y z
N MET A 1 -10.56 -31.45 -45.46
CA MET A 1 -11.83 -31.05 -46.12
C MET A 1 -13.12 -31.33 -45.30
N ARG A 2 -13.14 -32.25 -44.33
CA ARG A 2 -14.35 -32.51 -43.51
C ARG A 2 -14.64 -31.43 -42.45
N VAL A 3 -13.61 -30.93 -41.77
CA VAL A 3 -13.74 -29.95 -40.68
C VAL A 3 -14.16 -28.55 -41.16
N THR A 4 -13.66 -28.10 -42.31
CA THR A 4 -14.05 -26.79 -42.88
C THR A 4 -15.51 -26.76 -43.33
N ARG A 5 -16.05 -27.90 -43.79
CA ARG A 5 -17.47 -28.04 -44.13
C ARG A 5 -18.35 -28.05 -42.88
N THR A 6 -17.97 -28.76 -41.81
CA THR A 6 -18.72 -28.77 -40.55
C THR A 6 -18.77 -27.42 -39.86
N ILE A 7 -17.66 -26.66 -39.88
CA ILE A 7 -17.63 -25.27 -39.37
C ILE A 7 -18.59 -24.38 -40.19
N ARG A 8 -18.55 -24.46 -41.52
CA ARG A 8 -19.42 -23.63 -42.39
C ARG A 8 -20.92 -23.95 -42.19
N THR A 9 -21.26 -25.22 -41.95
CA THR A 9 -22.64 -25.62 -41.64
C THR A 9 -23.08 -25.16 -40.26
N ALA A 10 -22.21 -25.23 -39.24
CA ALA A 10 -22.49 -24.74 -37.90
C ALA A 10 -22.74 -23.21 -37.88
N VAL A 11 -21.91 -22.44 -38.60
CA VAL A 11 -22.10 -20.98 -38.70
C VAL A 11 -23.42 -20.61 -39.39
N ARG A 12 -23.85 -21.37 -40.41
CA ARG A 12 -25.18 -21.17 -41.04
C ARG A 12 -26.32 -21.54 -40.11
N ALA A 13 -26.17 -22.60 -39.32
CA ALA A 13 -27.17 -23.03 -38.34
C ALA A 13 -27.38 -21.97 -37.24
N LEU A 14 -26.30 -21.35 -36.78
CA LEU A 14 -26.29 -20.22 -35.84
C LEU A 14 -27.02 -18.98 -36.36
N ARG A 15 -26.77 -18.62 -37.64
CA ARG A 15 -27.43 -17.46 -38.28
C ARG A 15 -28.94 -17.63 -38.47
N ARG A 16 -29.46 -18.85 -38.41
CA ARG A 16 -30.90 -19.11 -38.63
C ARG A 16 -31.76 -18.72 -37.43
N ASN A 17 -31.21 -18.73 -36.21
CA ASN A 17 -31.90 -18.33 -34.97
C ASN A 17 -31.02 -17.38 -34.13
N ILE A 18 -30.93 -16.12 -34.58
CA ILE A 18 -30.07 -15.08 -33.97
C ILE A 18 -30.47 -14.78 -32.52
N MET A 19 -31.76 -14.61 -32.22
CA MET A 19 -32.23 -14.26 -30.86
C MET A 19 -31.84 -15.32 -29.82
N ARG A 20 -32.00 -16.60 -30.16
CA ARG A 20 -31.62 -17.72 -29.27
C ARG A 20 -30.12 -17.82 -29.10
N SER A 21 -29.36 -17.62 -30.18
CA SER A 21 -27.89 -17.64 -30.15
C SER A 21 -27.34 -16.48 -29.32
N ILE A 22 -27.93 -15.29 -29.39
CA ILE A 22 -27.56 -14.15 -28.54
C ILE A 22 -27.90 -14.44 -27.08
N LEU A 23 -29.12 -14.88 -26.78
CA LEU A 23 -29.54 -15.11 -25.39
C LEU A 23 -28.69 -16.19 -24.68
N THR A 24 -28.24 -17.20 -25.42
CA THR A 24 -27.43 -18.30 -24.87
C THR A 24 -25.96 -17.97 -24.76
N THR A 25 -25.43 -17.18 -25.69
CA THR A 25 -24.06 -16.66 -25.58
C THR A 25 -23.94 -15.55 -24.54
N LEU A 26 -25.02 -14.84 -24.21
CA LEU A 26 -25.02 -13.76 -23.22
C LEU A 26 -24.49 -14.22 -21.85
N GLY A 27 -24.93 -15.39 -21.36
CA GLY A 27 -24.44 -15.94 -20.09
C GLY A 27 -22.94 -16.24 -20.10
N ILE A 28 -22.42 -16.77 -21.21
CA ILE A 28 -21.00 -17.03 -21.42
C ILE A 28 -20.21 -15.73 -21.52
N ILE A 29 -20.73 -14.77 -22.29
CA ILE A 29 -20.13 -13.44 -22.50
C ILE A 29 -19.96 -12.74 -21.17
N ILE A 30 -21.02 -12.68 -20.34
CA ILE A 30 -20.99 -12.04 -19.02
C ILE A 30 -20.04 -12.79 -18.09
N GLY A 31 -20.12 -14.12 -18.05
CA GLY A 31 -19.24 -14.93 -17.20
C GLY A 31 -17.76 -14.72 -17.51
N ILE A 32 -17.38 -14.74 -18.79
CA ILE A 32 -15.98 -14.57 -19.22
C ILE A 32 -15.52 -13.13 -19.07
N ALA A 33 -16.38 -12.15 -19.40
CA ALA A 33 -16.07 -10.74 -19.18
C ALA A 33 -15.79 -10.46 -17.70
N ALA A 34 -16.58 -11.05 -16.79
CA ALA A 34 -16.35 -10.96 -15.36
C ALA A 34 -15.02 -11.60 -14.95
N VAL A 35 -14.73 -12.84 -15.37
CA VAL A 35 -13.44 -13.51 -15.05
C VAL A 35 -12.25 -12.64 -15.47
N ILE A 36 -12.29 -12.07 -16.66
CA ILE A 36 -11.19 -11.25 -17.20
C ILE A 36 -11.05 -9.94 -16.45
N ALA A 37 -12.15 -9.22 -16.27
CA ALA A 37 -12.14 -7.98 -15.52
C ALA A 37 -11.56 -8.22 -14.11
N MET A 38 -12.01 -9.26 -13.42
CA MET A 38 -11.53 -9.59 -12.07
C MET A 38 -10.06 -9.99 -12.04
N MET A 39 -9.57 -10.77 -13.01
CA MET A 39 -8.15 -11.14 -13.08
C MET A 39 -7.26 -9.93 -13.43
N GLU A 40 -7.68 -9.05 -14.33
CA GLU A 40 -6.89 -7.85 -14.69
C GLU A 40 -6.87 -6.81 -13.56
N ILE A 41 -8.00 -6.66 -12.85
CA ILE A 41 -8.08 -5.82 -11.65
C ILE A 41 -7.21 -6.43 -10.54
N GLY A 42 -7.35 -7.72 -10.23
CA GLY A 42 -6.58 -8.37 -9.17
C GLY A 42 -5.06 -8.32 -9.41
N ASN A 43 -4.62 -8.59 -10.63
CA ASN A 43 -3.22 -8.47 -11.02
C ASN A 43 -2.73 -7.01 -11.00
N GLY A 44 -3.59 -6.08 -11.43
CA GLY A 44 -3.25 -4.65 -11.42
C GLY A 44 -3.10 -4.09 -10.01
N VAL A 45 -4.02 -4.44 -9.10
CA VAL A 45 -3.93 -4.10 -7.67
C VAL A 45 -2.69 -4.72 -7.05
N SER A 46 -2.42 -6.01 -7.30
CA SER A 46 -1.21 -6.68 -6.77
C SER A 46 0.07 -6.03 -7.28
N ALA A 47 0.15 -5.69 -8.57
CA ALA A 47 1.28 -4.99 -9.15
C ALA A 47 1.44 -3.57 -8.60
N GLN A 48 0.35 -2.86 -8.33
CA GLN A 48 0.36 -1.54 -7.69
C GLN A 48 0.80 -1.62 -6.23
N ILE A 49 0.30 -2.61 -5.47
CA ILE A 49 0.74 -2.88 -4.09
C ILE A 49 2.25 -3.16 -4.10
N GLN A 50 2.74 -4.02 -5.00
CA GLN A 50 4.16 -4.33 -5.10
C GLN A 50 5.01 -3.09 -5.41
N LYS A 51 4.60 -2.28 -6.39
CA LYS A 51 5.29 -1.02 -6.70
C LYS A 51 5.28 -0.05 -5.53
N SER A 52 4.17 0.08 -4.83
CA SER A 52 4.06 0.90 -3.62
C SER A 52 4.98 0.40 -2.52
N ILE A 53 5.06 -0.92 -2.29
CA ILE A 53 5.99 -1.53 -1.31
C ILE A 53 7.44 -1.24 -1.69
N THR A 54 7.81 -1.43 -2.96
CA THR A 54 9.17 -1.14 -3.44
C THR A 54 9.51 0.34 -3.25
N SER A 55 8.58 1.26 -3.56
CA SER A 55 8.80 2.71 -3.41
C SER A 55 8.96 3.18 -1.96
N LEU A 56 8.38 2.43 -1.01
CA LEU A 56 8.49 2.70 0.43
C LEU A 56 9.81 2.19 1.03
N GLY A 57 10.61 1.46 0.25
CA GLY A 57 11.81 0.76 0.70
C GLY A 57 11.40 -0.52 1.44
N ALA A 58 11.30 -1.63 0.70
CA ALA A 58 10.81 -2.92 1.22
C ALA A 58 11.62 -3.47 2.40
N ASN A 59 12.80 -2.94 2.69
CA ASN A 59 13.67 -3.38 3.79
C ASN A 59 13.69 -2.37 4.94
N ASN A 60 12.72 -1.44 5.01
CA ASN A 60 12.70 -0.40 6.01
C ASN A 60 11.92 -0.85 7.25
N LEU A 61 12.58 -0.77 8.39
CA LEU A 61 12.04 -1.05 9.72
C LEU A 61 11.85 0.28 10.45
N MET A 62 10.68 0.47 11.05
CA MET A 62 10.36 1.66 11.84
C MET A 62 10.17 1.28 13.29
N ILE A 63 10.96 1.88 14.17
CA ILE A 63 10.90 1.70 15.61
C ILE A 63 10.22 2.91 16.23
N TRP A 64 9.08 2.68 16.86
CA TRP A 64 8.31 3.69 17.58
C TRP A 64 8.43 3.47 19.09
N PRO A 65 8.42 4.53 19.91
CA PRO A 65 8.25 4.36 21.34
C PRO A 65 6.84 3.78 21.58
N GLY A 66 6.76 2.81 22.47
CA GLY A 66 5.53 2.18 22.90
C GLY A 66 4.71 3.13 23.79
N SER A 67 3.41 2.89 23.87
CA SER A 67 2.57 3.50 24.90
C SER A 67 2.96 2.87 26.24
N SER A 68 3.77 3.56 27.04
CA SER A 68 4.15 3.07 28.36
C SER A 68 2.92 2.89 29.26
N PHE A 69 2.73 1.69 29.79
CA PHE A 69 1.81 1.44 30.90
C PHE A 69 2.56 1.68 32.22
N GLY A 70 2.13 2.65 33.02
CA GLY A 70 2.73 2.94 34.33
C GLY A 70 1.64 3.25 35.35
N GLY A 71 1.50 2.42 36.38
CA GLY A 71 0.59 2.67 37.50
C GLY A 71 -0.91 2.55 37.21
N GLY A 72 -1.32 1.72 36.23
CA GLY A 72 -2.74 1.49 35.92
C GLY A 72 -3.44 2.62 35.14
N VAL A 73 -2.72 3.69 34.77
CA VAL A 73 -3.24 4.78 33.94
C VAL A 73 -2.55 4.78 32.58
N SER A 74 -3.33 4.82 31.50
CA SER A 74 -2.82 4.96 30.14
C SER A 74 -2.49 6.42 29.85
N TYR A 75 -1.22 6.74 29.62
CA TYR A 75 -0.81 8.07 29.19
C TYR A 75 -1.07 8.22 27.67
N SER A 76 -2.01 9.09 27.30
CA SER A 76 -2.41 9.37 25.91
C SER A 76 -1.27 9.90 25.03
N SER A 77 -0.23 10.47 25.63
CA SER A 77 1.05 10.79 24.98
C SER A 77 2.10 9.86 25.57
N GLY A 78 2.47 8.83 24.83
CA GLY A 78 3.44 7.81 25.27
C GLY A 78 4.73 8.46 25.77
N ARG A 79 5.27 7.94 26.88
CA ARG A 79 6.58 8.37 27.36
C ARG A 79 7.60 8.10 26.26
N ILE A 80 8.27 9.14 25.77
CA ILE A 80 9.32 8.99 24.75
C ILE A 80 10.53 8.37 25.44
N THR A 81 10.73 7.06 25.27
CA THR A 81 11.82 6.29 25.88
C THR A 81 13.03 6.13 24.95
N LEU A 82 12.80 6.15 23.64
CA LEU A 82 13.87 6.04 22.63
C LEU A 82 14.81 7.25 22.66
N THR A 83 16.11 6.97 22.56
CA THR A 83 17.21 7.93 22.56
C THR A 83 18.11 7.75 21.35
N ASN A 84 18.91 8.77 21.01
CA ASN A 84 19.89 8.65 19.94
C ASN A 84 20.90 7.51 20.17
N GLN A 85 21.27 7.27 21.43
CA GLN A 85 22.23 6.22 21.77
C GLN A 85 21.68 4.81 21.49
N ASP A 86 20.36 4.65 21.45
CA ASP A 86 19.75 3.39 21.05
C ASP A 86 19.93 3.16 19.53
N CYS A 87 19.86 4.24 18.73
CA CYS A 87 20.16 4.19 17.30
C CYS A 87 21.62 3.77 17.04
N ASP A 88 22.56 4.37 17.78
CA ASP A 88 23.99 4.04 17.68
C ASP A 88 24.24 2.57 18.08
N ALA A 89 23.60 2.10 19.16
CA ALA A 89 23.69 0.71 19.61
C ALA A 89 23.12 -0.30 18.60
N ILE A 90 22.02 0.04 17.91
CA ILE A 90 21.46 -0.79 16.85
C ILE A 90 22.48 -0.93 15.71
N MET A 91 23.14 0.17 15.32
CA MET A 91 24.12 0.16 14.24
C MET A 91 25.37 -0.66 14.59
N GLU A 92 25.80 -0.66 15.86
CA GLU A 92 26.97 -1.43 16.31
C GLU A 92 26.70 -2.92 16.56
N ARG A 93 25.53 -3.25 17.13
CA ARG A 93 25.23 -4.60 17.63
C ARG A 93 24.39 -5.47 16.68
N CYS A 94 23.69 -4.88 15.71
CA CYS A 94 22.79 -5.63 14.83
C CYS A 94 23.38 -5.82 13.42
N PRO A 95 24.03 -6.95 13.10
CA PRO A 95 24.61 -7.17 11.77
C PRO A 95 23.58 -7.28 10.64
N ALA A 96 22.31 -7.54 10.95
CA ALA A 96 21.23 -7.57 9.95
C ALA A 96 20.74 -6.17 9.52
N VAL A 97 21.17 -5.11 10.22
CA VAL A 97 20.84 -3.71 9.92
C VAL A 97 21.99 -3.09 9.13
N LEU A 98 21.69 -2.52 7.97
CA LEU A 98 22.66 -1.84 7.11
C LEU A 98 22.87 -0.39 7.54
N ASP A 99 21.76 0.34 7.78
CA ASP A 99 21.78 1.75 8.16
C ASP A 99 20.70 2.01 9.22
N ALA A 100 20.98 2.93 10.15
CA ALA A 100 20.03 3.39 11.14
C ALA A 100 20.05 4.93 11.23
N ALA A 101 18.88 5.55 11.39
CA ALA A 101 18.76 7.00 11.54
C ALA A 101 17.71 7.37 12.61
N PRO A 102 18.06 8.27 13.53
CA PRO A 102 17.10 8.85 14.46
C PRO A 102 16.19 9.84 13.73
N ILE A 103 14.95 9.97 14.20
CA ILE A 103 14.01 10.97 13.70
C ILE A 103 13.42 11.74 14.88
N VAL A 104 13.48 13.06 14.79
CA VAL A 104 12.83 13.99 15.70
C VAL A 104 11.79 14.78 14.90
N ASN A 105 10.51 14.59 15.23
CA ASN A 105 9.45 15.33 14.56
C ASN A 105 9.31 16.72 15.18
N ALA A 106 9.11 17.72 14.33
CA ALA A 106 8.70 19.06 14.73
C ALA A 106 7.47 19.48 13.92
N SER A 107 6.80 20.52 14.41
CA SER A 107 5.72 21.18 13.70
C SER A 107 5.95 22.68 13.74
N GLY A 108 5.48 23.36 12.70
CA GLY A 108 5.63 24.79 12.58
C GLY A 108 5.39 25.25 11.16
N GLN A 109 5.20 26.56 11.02
CA GLN A 109 5.08 27.20 9.73
C GLN A 109 6.46 27.62 9.24
N LEU A 110 6.70 27.43 7.95
CA LEU A 110 7.86 27.98 7.25
C LEU A 110 7.55 29.37 6.74
N ILE A 111 8.48 30.29 6.95
CA ILE A 111 8.37 31.68 6.52
C ILE A 111 9.60 32.02 5.68
N SER A 112 9.37 32.55 4.49
CA SER A 112 10.43 33.01 3.59
C SER A 112 9.99 34.32 2.93
N GLY A 113 10.66 35.42 3.25
CA GLY A 113 10.25 36.76 2.80
C GLY A 113 8.79 37.07 3.16
N ASN A 114 7.96 37.28 2.14
CA ASN A 114 6.52 37.55 2.27
C ASN A 114 5.62 36.32 2.12
N SER A 115 6.20 35.11 1.98
CA SER A 115 5.44 33.86 1.85
C SER A 115 5.52 33.06 3.14
N ASN A 116 4.39 32.44 3.52
CA ASN A 116 4.30 31.52 4.64
C ASN A 116 3.58 30.24 4.22
N TYR A 117 4.05 29.10 4.71
CA TYR A 117 3.50 27.80 4.32
C TYR A 117 3.65 26.78 5.45
N GLN A 118 2.60 25.99 5.69
CA GLN A 118 2.59 24.94 6.70
C GLN A 118 2.90 23.61 6.01
N VAL A 119 4.07 23.04 6.30
CA VAL A 119 4.53 21.77 5.74
C VAL A 119 3.90 20.60 6.49
N GLU A 120 3.51 19.54 5.79
CA GLU A 120 2.94 18.32 6.38
C GLU A 120 3.90 17.68 7.39
N SER A 121 5.19 17.60 7.06
CA SER A 121 6.19 16.99 7.94
C SER A 121 7.51 17.75 8.04
N ILE A 122 7.92 18.08 9.27
CA ILE A 122 9.24 18.58 9.57
C ILE A 122 9.98 17.53 10.39
N MET A 123 11.09 17.03 9.86
CA MET A 123 11.85 15.94 10.46
C MET A 123 13.31 16.31 10.66
N GLY A 124 13.80 16.02 11.86
CA GLY A 124 15.19 16.14 12.24
C GLY A 124 15.85 14.77 12.13
N THR A 125 16.86 14.61 11.29
CA THR A 125 17.49 13.30 11.04
C THR A 125 18.98 13.38 10.72
N THR A 126 19.58 12.25 10.34
CA THR A 126 20.99 12.11 9.91
C THR A 126 21.06 11.85 8.40
N PRO A 127 22.25 12.01 7.76
CA PRO A 127 22.41 11.72 6.33
C PRO A 127 22.04 10.28 5.95
N ALA A 128 22.21 9.33 6.88
CA ALA A 128 21.80 7.93 6.71
C ALA A 128 20.31 7.78 6.38
N TYR A 129 19.45 8.72 6.80
CA TYR A 129 18.02 8.71 6.44
C TYR A 129 17.79 8.80 4.93
N LEU A 130 18.60 9.58 4.21
CA LEU A 130 18.52 9.70 2.76
C LEU A 130 18.82 8.36 2.09
N ALA A 131 19.79 7.61 2.61
CA ALA A 131 20.12 6.27 2.14
C ALA A 131 18.99 5.26 2.47
N ILE A 132 18.47 5.29 3.70
CA ILE A 132 17.39 4.40 4.16
C ILE A 132 16.11 4.58 3.34
N ARG A 133 15.78 5.82 2.96
CA ARG A 133 14.59 6.15 2.16
C ARG A 133 14.86 6.23 0.66
N GLU A 134 16.09 5.98 0.21
CA GLU A 134 16.51 6.14 -1.19
C GLU A 134 16.10 7.51 -1.77
N LEU A 135 16.27 8.57 -0.97
CA LEU A 135 15.99 9.93 -1.39
C LEU A 135 17.14 10.46 -2.23
N GLN A 136 16.83 10.88 -3.45
CA GLN A 136 17.78 11.55 -4.33
C GLN A 136 17.66 13.07 -4.19
N ILE A 137 18.76 13.76 -4.45
CA ILE A 137 18.82 15.23 -4.44
C ILE A 137 18.81 15.71 -5.88
N GLU A 138 17.88 16.60 -6.19
CA GLU A 138 17.73 17.19 -7.52
C GLU A 138 18.63 18.42 -7.69
N GLU A 139 18.68 19.27 -6.66
CA GLU A 139 19.46 20.51 -6.66
C GLU A 139 20.22 20.67 -5.34
N GLY A 140 21.44 21.18 -5.40
CA GLY A 140 22.26 21.44 -4.20
C GLY A 140 22.98 20.20 -3.66
N GLU A 141 23.28 20.19 -2.36
CA GLU A 141 24.07 19.15 -1.69
C GLU A 141 23.34 18.60 -0.45
N PRO A 142 23.55 17.32 -0.09
CA PRO A 142 23.08 16.77 1.18
C PRO A 142 23.80 17.42 2.35
N PHE A 143 23.14 17.53 3.50
CA PHE A 143 23.86 17.80 4.75
C PHE A 143 24.69 16.58 5.16
N THR A 144 25.78 16.83 5.89
CA THR A 144 26.77 15.81 6.27
C THR A 144 26.71 15.48 7.76
N ASP A 145 27.40 14.43 8.20
CA ASP A 145 27.49 14.11 9.63
C ASP A 145 28.15 15.23 10.44
N ARG A 146 29.01 16.03 9.80
CA ARG A 146 29.61 17.23 10.42
C ARG A 146 28.55 18.27 10.77
N ASP A 147 27.54 18.44 9.90
CA ASP A 147 26.43 19.36 10.14
C ASP A 147 25.54 18.88 11.28
N VAL A 148 25.37 17.56 11.41
CA VAL A 148 24.66 16.95 12.54
C VAL A 148 25.40 17.20 13.84
N VAL A 149 26.70 16.91 13.91
CA VAL A 149 27.49 17.10 15.14
C VAL A 149 27.58 18.58 15.52
N ALA A 150 27.74 19.49 14.54
CA ALA A 150 27.81 20.92 14.79
C ALA A 150 26.45 21.57 15.13
N GLY A 151 25.33 20.89 14.88
CA GLY A 151 24.00 21.51 14.98
C GLY A 151 23.85 22.69 14.02
N SER A 152 24.37 22.52 12.80
CA SER A 152 24.33 23.53 11.73
C SER A 152 22.89 23.82 11.34
N PRO A 153 22.49 25.11 11.22
CA PRO A 153 21.15 25.50 10.81
C PRO A 153 20.96 25.36 9.28
N VAL A 154 21.02 24.13 8.78
CA VAL A 154 20.84 23.78 7.36
C VAL A 154 19.62 22.88 7.17
N CYS A 155 18.99 22.93 6.00
CA CYS A 155 17.85 22.05 5.67
C CYS A 155 17.81 21.63 4.20
N LEU A 156 17.17 20.49 3.97
CA LEU A 156 16.71 19.99 2.67
C LEU A 156 15.19 20.15 2.60
N VAL A 157 14.70 20.50 1.42
CA VAL A 157 13.26 20.73 1.19
C VAL A 157 12.74 19.86 0.06
N GLY A 158 11.51 19.38 0.18
CA GLY A 158 10.82 18.68 -0.91
C GLY A 158 10.22 19.64 -1.95
N LYS A 159 9.86 19.12 -3.14
CA LYS A 159 9.39 19.95 -4.26
C LYS A 159 8.08 20.69 -3.98
N THR A 160 7.18 20.14 -3.17
CA THR A 160 5.93 20.83 -2.82
C THR A 160 6.22 22.09 -2.00
N VAL A 161 7.15 22.03 -1.06
CA VAL A 161 7.60 23.21 -0.30
C VAL A 161 8.21 24.27 -1.23
N VAL A 162 9.00 23.87 -2.23
CA VAL A 162 9.58 24.81 -3.22
C VAL A 162 8.50 25.49 -4.06
N ARG A 163 7.48 24.74 -4.48
CA ARG A 163 6.35 25.28 -5.24
C ARG A 163 5.56 26.30 -4.43
N GLU A 164 5.17 25.95 -3.20
CA GLU A 164 4.29 26.79 -2.38
C GLU A 164 5.05 27.97 -1.74
N LEU A 165 6.22 27.72 -1.14
CA LEU A 165 6.96 28.75 -0.40
C LEU A 165 7.77 29.67 -1.32
N PHE A 166 8.42 29.12 -2.35
CA PHE A 166 9.33 29.86 -3.24
C PHE A 166 8.75 30.16 -4.63
N ARG A 167 7.51 29.75 -4.92
CA ARG A 167 6.83 29.95 -6.23
C ARG A 167 7.67 29.42 -7.40
N GLY A 168 8.41 28.33 -7.18
CA GLY A 168 9.26 27.70 -8.20
C GLY A 168 10.59 28.41 -8.47
N GLN A 169 10.98 29.42 -7.68
CA GLN A 169 12.33 29.98 -7.74
C GLN A 169 13.36 29.05 -7.06
N ASN A 170 14.63 29.15 -7.46
CA ASN A 170 15.71 28.36 -6.87
C ASN A 170 15.80 28.63 -5.34
N PRO A 171 15.57 27.61 -4.49
CA PRO A 171 15.58 27.75 -3.05
C PRO A 171 16.99 27.60 -2.45
N VAL A 172 17.94 27.03 -3.19
CA VAL A 172 19.30 26.72 -2.68
C VAL A 172 20.02 28.02 -2.30
N GLY A 173 20.57 28.03 -1.08
CA GLY A 173 21.27 29.17 -0.50
C GLY A 173 20.37 30.20 0.17
N ARG A 174 19.04 30.13 0.01
CA ARG A 174 18.11 31.04 0.69
C ARG A 174 17.88 30.60 2.14
N GLU A 175 17.49 31.57 2.97
CA GLU A 175 17.09 31.32 4.34
C GLU A 175 15.58 31.11 4.45
N ILE A 176 15.18 30.12 5.23
CA ILE A 176 13.81 29.87 5.65
C ILE A 176 13.78 29.99 7.16
N ARG A 177 12.81 30.73 7.69
CA ARG A 177 12.56 30.77 9.12
C ARG A 177 11.55 29.69 9.48
N LEU A 178 11.93 28.84 10.42
CA LEU A 178 11.05 27.89 11.08
C LEU A 178 10.94 28.30 12.56
N GLN A 179 9.74 28.68 12.99
CA GLN A 179 9.51 29.29 14.31
C GLN A 179 10.43 30.51 14.56
N ASN A 180 11.45 30.36 15.41
CA ASN A 180 12.41 31.40 15.75
C ASN A 180 13.85 31.09 15.30
N VAL A 181 14.02 30.12 14.39
CA VAL A 181 15.32 29.68 13.88
C VAL A 181 15.38 29.89 12.37
N ASN A 182 16.41 30.59 11.91
CA ASN A 182 16.71 30.70 10.48
C ASN A 182 17.52 29.47 10.05
N LEU A 183 17.03 28.76 9.03
CA LEU A 183 17.67 27.61 8.41
C LEU A 183 18.05 27.97 6.98
N LYS A 184 19.26 27.61 6.56
CA LYS A 184 19.71 27.77 5.18
C LYS A 184 19.36 26.53 4.37
N VAL A 185 18.70 26.71 3.22
CA VAL A 185 18.42 25.61 2.30
C VAL A 185 19.70 25.21 1.58
N VAL A 186 20.14 23.97 1.75
CA VAL A 186 21.34 23.43 1.09
C VAL A 186 21.02 22.59 -0.14
N GLY A 187 19.81 22.05 -0.22
CA GLY A 187 19.38 21.25 -1.36
C GLY A 187 17.89 20.94 -1.41
N VAL A 188 17.47 20.41 -2.56
CA VAL A 188 16.08 20.05 -2.88
C VAL A 188 16.01 18.56 -3.18
N LEU A 189 15.06 17.88 -2.57
CA LEU A 189 14.81 16.46 -2.80
C LEU A 189 14.11 16.25 -4.16
N ALA A 190 14.50 15.18 -4.86
CA ALA A 190 13.81 14.74 -6.07
C ALA A 190 12.36 14.32 -5.75
N PRO A 191 11.41 14.57 -6.65
CA PRO A 191 10.00 14.29 -6.42
C PRO A 191 9.74 12.78 -6.33
N LYS A 192 9.05 12.37 -5.27
CA LYS A 192 8.47 11.04 -5.09
C LYS A 192 6.97 11.02 -5.35
N GLY A 193 6.28 12.15 -5.19
CA GLY A 193 4.83 12.26 -5.33
C GLY A 193 4.04 11.65 -4.16
N ALA A 194 2.74 11.47 -4.36
CA ALA A 194 1.83 11.05 -3.29
C ALA A 194 1.82 9.53 -3.04
N ASN A 195 1.69 9.16 -1.77
CA ASN A 195 1.49 7.77 -1.35
C ASN A 195 0.05 7.29 -1.61
N MET A 196 -0.20 5.98 -1.49
CA MET A 196 -1.54 5.37 -1.68
C MET A 196 -2.65 5.98 -0.81
N PHE A 197 -2.29 6.61 0.32
CA PHE A 197 -3.23 7.29 1.21
C PHE A 197 -3.48 8.76 0.85
N GLY A 198 -2.98 9.22 -0.31
CA GLY A 198 -3.13 10.61 -0.78
C GLY A 198 -2.26 11.63 -0.05
N ARG A 199 -1.35 11.20 0.83
CA ARG A 199 -0.36 12.08 1.46
C ARG A 199 0.78 12.40 0.51
N ASP A 200 1.18 13.65 0.49
CA ASP A 200 2.27 14.13 -0.36
C ASP A 200 3.62 13.81 0.30
N GLN A 201 4.47 13.00 -0.35
CA GLN A 201 5.81 12.74 0.18
C GLN A 201 6.80 13.87 -0.11
N ASP A 202 6.43 14.80 -0.99
CA ASP A 202 7.24 15.94 -1.38
C ASP A 202 6.99 17.17 -0.49
N ASP A 203 6.03 17.08 0.43
CA ASP A 203 5.74 18.11 1.43
C ASP A 203 6.48 17.85 2.75
N VAL A 204 7.82 17.92 2.66
CA VAL A 204 8.71 17.63 3.78
C VAL A 204 9.86 18.62 3.89
N LEU A 205 10.26 18.93 5.12
CA LEU A 205 11.53 19.59 5.45
C LEU A 205 12.39 18.68 6.31
N LEU A 206 13.60 18.39 5.84
CA LEU A 206 14.60 17.63 6.57
C LEU A 206 15.70 18.56 7.07
N ALA A 207 16.06 18.45 8.34
CA ALA A 207 17.22 19.14 8.89
C ALA A 207 18.00 18.20 9.83
N PRO A 208 19.22 18.55 10.25
CA PRO A 208 19.93 17.78 11.25
C PRO A 208 19.11 17.62 12.53
N TRP A 209 19.05 16.41 13.08
CA TRP A 209 18.23 16.12 14.27
C TRP A 209 18.63 16.96 15.48
N THR A 210 19.92 17.26 15.64
CA THR A 210 20.46 18.13 16.69
C THR A 210 19.92 19.55 16.55
N THR A 211 19.88 20.09 15.34
CA THR A 211 19.32 21.41 15.02
C THR A 211 17.84 21.47 15.40
N ILE A 212 17.05 20.47 15.00
CA ILE A 212 15.62 20.44 15.34
C ILE A 212 15.41 20.25 16.84
N LYS A 213 16.14 19.33 17.47
CA LYS A 213 15.94 19.00 18.89
C LYS A 213 16.32 20.14 19.83
N TYR A 214 17.41 20.85 19.55
CA TYR A 214 17.97 21.84 20.48
C TYR A 214 17.62 23.29 20.14
N ARG A 215 17.35 23.61 18.86
CA ARG A 215 17.03 24.99 18.46
C ARG A 215 15.54 25.23 18.23
N ILE A 216 14.80 24.21 17.79
CA ILE A 216 13.38 24.33 17.50
C ILE A 216 12.61 23.77 18.70
N SER A 217 11.57 24.49 19.12
CA SER A 217 10.66 23.94 20.12
C SER A 217 9.89 22.82 19.43
N THR A 218 10.35 21.57 19.63
CA THR A 218 9.54 20.41 19.31
C THR A 218 8.36 20.50 20.25
N GLY A 219 7.20 20.96 19.78
CA GLY A 219 6.00 21.06 20.58
C GLY A 219 5.66 19.68 21.11
N SER A 220 6.14 19.31 22.30
CA SER A 220 5.46 18.32 23.11
C SER A 220 4.13 18.97 23.44
N GLY A 221 3.02 18.37 23.01
CA GLY A 221 1.69 18.73 23.47
C GLY A 221 1.55 18.48 24.98
N GLY A 222 2.23 19.30 25.77
CA GLY A 222 1.87 19.57 27.14
C GLY A 222 0.86 20.69 27.09
N SER A 223 -0.36 20.39 27.48
CA SER A 223 -1.27 21.40 28.02
C SER A 223 -0.45 22.27 28.97
N GLY A 224 -0.16 23.50 28.54
CA GLY A 224 0.25 24.53 29.45
C GLY A 224 -0.90 24.73 30.42
N SER A 225 -0.81 24.12 31.60
CA SER A 225 -1.50 24.64 32.77
C SER A 225 -0.91 26.00 33.06
N SER A 226 -1.37 27.01 32.33
CA SER A 226 -1.39 28.39 32.75
C SER A 226 -2.30 28.45 33.97
N SER A 227 -1.75 28.15 35.14
CA SER A 227 -2.35 28.56 36.40
C SER A 227 -2.21 30.08 36.49
N SER A 228 -3.24 30.76 36.01
CA SER A 228 -3.56 32.14 36.34
C SER A 228 -3.73 32.24 37.86
N ALA A 229 -2.67 32.62 38.57
CA ALA A 229 -2.81 33.11 39.94
C ALA A 229 -3.31 34.55 39.84
N GLY A 230 -4.56 34.74 40.26
CA GLY A 230 -5.26 36.02 40.25
C GLY A 230 -4.51 37.06 41.06
N ASP A 231 -4.45 38.24 40.47
CA ASP A 231 -4.12 39.49 41.11
C ASP A 231 -5.28 39.88 42.04
N SER A 232 -5.00 40.06 43.34
CA SER A 232 -5.85 40.89 44.19
C SER A 232 -5.07 41.51 45.35
N SER A 233 -5.07 42.84 45.30
CA SER A 233 -5.06 43.82 46.38
C SER A 233 -3.74 44.14 47.10
N GLY A 234 -3.16 45.29 46.73
CA GLY A 234 -3.22 46.47 47.60
C GLY A 234 -1.95 46.84 48.38
N THR A 235 -1.22 47.83 47.84
CA THR A 235 -0.62 49.03 48.48
C THR A 235 -0.04 48.89 49.91
N SER A 236 1.17 49.35 50.26
CA SER A 236 1.93 50.50 49.78
C SER A 236 3.34 50.54 50.39
N SER A 237 4.23 51.26 49.69
CA SER A 237 5.27 52.16 50.24
C SER A 237 6.43 51.58 51.07
N ALA A 238 7.56 51.35 50.42
CA ALA A 238 8.84 51.91 50.87
C ALA A 238 9.82 52.03 49.70
N VAL A 239 10.12 53.27 49.36
CA VAL A 239 11.02 53.71 48.31
C VAL A 239 12.45 53.62 48.86
N ASN A 240 13.27 52.76 48.22
CA ASN A 240 14.67 52.98 47.89
C ASN A 240 15.73 53.33 48.98
N SER A 241 16.51 52.32 49.37
CA SER A 241 18.00 52.38 49.44
C SER A 241 18.70 51.31 48.56
N LEU A 242 17.94 50.82 47.56
CA LEU A 242 18.23 50.40 46.18
C LEU A 242 19.38 49.51 45.70
N ASN A 243 20.48 49.22 46.39
CA ASN A 243 21.52 48.41 45.69
C ASN A 243 22.34 47.42 46.50
N ASN A 244 21.94 47.09 47.74
CA ASN A 244 22.78 46.21 48.57
C ASN A 244 22.06 45.23 49.52
N ARG A 245 20.83 44.78 49.19
CA ARG A 245 20.13 43.72 49.96
C ARG A 245 19.79 42.46 49.17
N TYR A 246 19.99 42.47 47.86
CA TYR A 246 19.87 41.30 47.02
C TYR A 246 21.21 41.12 46.30
N PRO A 247 22.07 40.18 46.72
CA PRO A 247 23.19 39.81 45.87
C PRO A 247 22.58 39.32 44.55
N SER A 248 23.00 39.91 43.44
CA SER A 248 22.66 39.44 42.08
C SER A 248 23.32 38.10 41.74
N GLY A 249 23.95 37.44 42.72
CA GLY A 249 24.34 36.04 42.65
C GLY A 249 23.13 35.17 42.96
N LYS A 250 22.81 34.25 42.05
CA LYS A 250 21.81 33.20 42.28
C LYS A 250 22.07 32.53 43.63
N VAL A 251 21.23 32.80 44.63
CA VAL A 251 21.24 32.01 45.87
C VAL A 251 20.78 30.62 45.46
N GLU A 252 21.67 29.63 45.52
CA GLU A 252 21.29 28.23 45.32
C GLU A 252 20.44 27.82 46.53
N ILE A 253 19.12 27.83 46.34
CA ILE A 253 18.10 27.54 47.37
C ILE A 253 18.20 26.09 47.87
N TYR A 254 18.96 25.24 47.17
CA TYR A 254 19.16 23.85 47.50
C TYR A 254 20.65 23.57 47.77
N PRO A 255 21.00 22.88 48.87
CA PRO A 255 22.38 22.46 49.11
C PRO A 255 22.86 21.53 47.99
N GLU A 256 24.13 21.65 47.60
CA GLU A 256 24.78 20.69 46.69
C GLU A 256 24.54 19.26 47.21
N LYS A 257 23.95 18.41 46.38
CA LYS A 257 23.65 17.02 46.75
C LYS A 257 24.96 16.25 46.93
N SER A 258 25.11 15.55 48.04
CA SER A 258 26.26 14.66 48.28
C SER A 258 26.40 13.60 47.18
N ALA A 259 27.61 13.11 46.92
CA ALA A 259 27.88 12.09 45.89
C ALA A 259 26.97 10.85 46.02
N ASN A 260 26.63 10.46 47.25
CA ASN A 260 25.71 9.35 47.54
C ASN A 260 24.24 9.67 47.19
N GLN A 261 23.79 10.93 47.36
CA GLN A 261 22.44 11.36 46.93
C GLN A 261 22.32 11.48 45.41
N LEU A 262 23.40 11.84 44.72
CA LEU A 262 23.45 11.81 43.25
C LEU A 262 23.41 10.38 42.71
N ALA A 263 24.03 9.42 43.40
CA ALA A 263 23.96 8.00 43.06
C ALA A 263 22.56 7.41 43.30
N ASN A 264 21.89 7.80 44.39
CA ASN A 264 20.55 7.32 44.75
C ASN A 264 19.40 8.07 44.06
N THR A 265 19.66 9.26 43.53
CA THR A 265 18.71 10.06 42.76
C THR A 265 19.42 10.56 41.51
N PRO A 266 19.77 9.66 40.57
CA PRO A 266 20.44 10.06 39.35
C PRO A 266 19.57 11.13 38.69
N MET A 267 20.13 12.33 38.55
CA MET A 267 19.47 13.33 37.71
C MET A 267 19.32 12.67 36.34
N PRO A 268 18.12 12.66 35.74
CA PRO A 268 18.00 12.18 34.38
C PRO A 268 18.95 13.03 33.56
N VAL A 269 19.98 12.39 32.99
CA VAL A 269 20.76 12.97 31.89
C VAL A 269 19.71 13.49 30.92
N LYS A 270 19.84 14.70 30.40
CA LYS A 270 18.92 15.19 29.35
C LYS A 270 19.09 14.28 28.14
N PHE A 271 18.42 13.14 28.17
CA PHE A 271 18.41 12.18 27.09
C PHE A 271 17.79 12.92 25.92
N ALA A 272 18.54 12.95 24.82
CA ALA A 272 18.04 13.45 23.57
C ALA A 272 17.03 12.44 23.04
N ASN A 273 15.82 12.49 23.61
CA ASN A 273 14.74 11.59 23.23
C ASN A 273 14.39 11.84 21.76
N VAL A 274 14.28 10.76 21.00
CA VAL A 274 13.92 10.77 19.57
C VAL A 274 12.49 10.29 19.41
N SER A 275 11.79 10.81 18.42
CA SER A 275 10.38 10.48 18.18
C SER A 275 10.21 9.06 17.63
N GLN A 276 11.17 8.60 16.82
CA GLN A 276 11.24 7.26 16.24
C GLN A 276 12.66 7.01 15.74
N ILE A 277 13.00 5.76 15.49
CA ILE A 277 14.23 5.36 14.80
C ILE A 277 13.81 4.61 13.54
N THR A 278 14.43 4.90 12.41
CA THR A 278 14.22 4.16 11.16
C THR A 278 15.50 3.42 10.81
N CYS A 279 15.36 2.18 10.35
CA CYS A 279 16.49 1.33 10.00
C CYS A 279 16.24 0.69 8.64
N ARG A 280 17.31 0.38 7.91
CA ARG A 280 17.26 -0.43 6.70
C ARG A 280 17.95 -1.76 6.95
N ALA A 281 17.24 -2.87 6.73
CA ALA A 281 17.85 -4.19 6.76
C ALA A 281 18.75 -4.41 5.53
N VAL A 282 19.79 -5.24 5.68
CA VAL A 282 20.74 -5.57 4.59
C VAL A 282 20.02 -6.18 3.38
N SER A 283 18.98 -6.99 3.62
CA SER A 283 18.14 -7.56 2.56
C SER A 283 16.72 -7.80 3.04
N ALA A 284 15.78 -7.93 2.10
CA ALA A 284 14.37 -8.25 2.40
C ALA A 284 14.21 -9.57 3.16
N GLY A 285 15.13 -10.54 2.96
CA GLY A 285 15.10 -11.83 3.66
C GLY A 285 15.63 -11.78 5.09
N GLN A 286 16.29 -10.69 5.48
CA GLN A 286 16.87 -10.51 6.82
C GLN A 286 16.07 -9.54 7.69
N THR A 287 14.92 -9.04 7.24
CA THR A 287 14.10 -8.11 8.03
C THR A 287 13.65 -8.74 9.35
N GLN A 288 13.24 -10.02 9.34
CA GLN A 288 12.84 -10.73 10.55
C GLN A 288 14.01 -10.89 11.55
N ALA A 289 15.20 -11.25 11.06
CA ALA A 289 16.40 -11.34 11.88
C ALA A 289 16.79 -9.98 12.46
N ALA A 290 16.64 -8.89 11.68
CA ALA A 290 16.87 -7.54 12.15
C ALA A 290 15.86 -7.12 13.23
N VAL A 291 14.57 -7.48 13.09
CA VAL A 291 13.56 -7.22 14.12
C VAL A 291 13.93 -7.91 15.44
N GLU A 292 14.33 -9.17 15.39
CA GLU A 292 14.75 -9.94 16.58
C GLU A 292 15.97 -9.32 17.25
N GLN A 293 17.03 -9.01 16.48
CA GLN A 293 18.25 -8.39 16.98
C GLN A 293 18.00 -7.00 17.59
N ILE A 294 17.22 -6.15 16.90
CA ILE A 294 16.85 -4.82 17.41
C ILE A 294 16.08 -4.96 18.73
N THR A 295 15.15 -5.91 18.80
CA THR A 295 14.33 -6.15 19.99
C THR A 295 15.19 -6.59 21.18
N GLU A 296 16.16 -7.47 20.96
CA GLU A 296 17.10 -7.92 21.99
C GLU A 296 17.96 -6.76 22.51
N VAL A 297 18.59 -5.99 21.60
CA VAL A 297 19.46 -4.87 21.95
C VAL A 297 18.71 -3.78 22.73
N LEU A 298 17.48 -3.44 22.29
CA LEU A 298 16.66 -2.44 22.96
C LEU A 298 16.17 -2.92 24.33
N ARG A 299 15.76 -4.20 24.46
CA ARG A 299 15.38 -4.79 25.76
C ARG A 299 16.51 -4.76 26.77
N GLU A 300 17.73 -5.11 26.34
CA GLU A 300 18.93 -5.07 27.17
C GLU A 300 19.22 -3.64 27.63
N ARG A 301 19.25 -2.67 26.71
CA ARG A 301 19.53 -1.26 27.02
C ARG A 301 18.48 -0.62 27.92
N HIS A 302 17.20 -0.89 27.64
CA HIS A 302 16.09 -0.36 28.41
C HIS A 302 15.86 -1.11 29.74
N ARG A 303 16.64 -2.19 29.99
CA ARG A 303 16.56 -3.04 31.19
C ARG A 303 15.17 -3.61 31.41
N ILE A 304 14.49 -4.01 30.34
CA ILE A 304 13.16 -4.60 30.38
C ILE A 304 13.30 -6.04 30.87
N ARG A 305 12.54 -6.42 31.90
CA ARG A 305 12.63 -7.77 32.47
C ARG A 305 11.97 -8.79 31.55
N THR A 306 12.43 -10.05 31.64
CA THR A 306 11.78 -11.17 30.96
C THR A 306 10.32 -11.29 31.40
N GLY A 307 9.38 -11.08 30.47
CA GLY A 307 7.94 -11.12 30.72
C GLY A 307 7.26 -9.76 30.89
N GLU A 308 8.02 -8.67 30.99
CA GLU A 308 7.46 -7.31 30.90
C GLU A 308 7.15 -6.95 29.43
N PRO A 309 6.07 -6.17 29.18
CA PRO A 309 5.76 -5.70 27.83
C PRO A 309 6.81 -4.69 27.35
N ASP A 310 7.08 -4.70 26.04
CA ASP A 310 8.06 -3.80 25.45
C ASP A 310 7.58 -2.35 25.47
N ASP A 311 8.50 -1.43 25.77
CA ASP A 311 8.27 0.01 25.75
C ASP A 311 8.57 0.63 24.37
N PHE A 312 8.80 -0.21 23.35
CA PHE A 312 8.98 0.15 21.95
C PHE A 312 8.19 -0.83 21.06
N ARG A 313 8.00 -0.44 19.80
CA ARG A 313 7.38 -1.27 18.78
C ARG A 313 8.17 -1.17 17.50
N VAL A 314 8.65 -2.31 17.01
CA VAL A 314 9.26 -2.42 15.69
C VAL A 314 8.17 -2.78 14.69
N ARG A 315 8.06 -2.04 13.59
CA ARG A 315 7.17 -2.33 12.47
C ARG A 315 7.98 -2.60 11.22
N ASP A 316 7.70 -3.73 10.58
CA ASP A 316 8.18 -4.05 9.24
C ASP A 316 7.13 -3.60 8.21
N MET A 317 7.57 -2.90 7.16
CA MET A 317 6.70 -2.53 6.04
C MET A 317 6.34 -3.74 5.17
N THR A 318 7.14 -4.82 5.15
CA THR A 318 6.81 -6.04 4.40
C THR A 318 5.60 -6.76 4.99
N GLU A 319 5.41 -6.73 6.31
CA GLU A 319 4.27 -7.36 6.98
C GLU A 319 2.94 -6.70 6.58
N LEU A 320 2.94 -5.36 6.47
CA LEU A 320 1.82 -4.60 5.91
C LEU A 320 1.56 -4.97 4.45
N GLY A 321 2.61 -5.11 3.65
CA GLY A 321 2.48 -5.54 2.25
C GLY A 321 1.89 -6.94 2.11
N ASN A 322 2.36 -7.89 2.93
CA ASN A 322 1.94 -9.29 2.92
C ASN A 322 0.49 -9.46 3.40
N THR A 323 0.05 -8.66 4.37
CA THR A 323 -1.34 -8.68 4.85
C THR A 323 -2.29 -8.07 3.82
N LEU A 324 -1.90 -6.97 3.16
CA LEU A 324 -2.67 -6.36 2.06
C LEU A 324 -2.77 -7.29 0.85
N SER A 325 -1.67 -7.94 0.46
CA SER A 325 -1.64 -8.88 -0.67
C SER A 325 -2.47 -10.14 -0.39
N SER A 326 -2.39 -10.68 0.83
CA SER A 326 -3.18 -11.82 1.26
C SER A 326 -4.68 -11.50 1.25
N SER A 327 -5.08 -10.34 1.78
CA SER A 327 -6.48 -9.88 1.76
C SER A 327 -6.99 -9.69 0.32
N SER A 328 -6.18 -9.11 -0.56
CA SER A 328 -6.51 -8.93 -1.98
C SER A 328 -6.67 -10.27 -2.71
N SER A 329 -5.84 -11.26 -2.39
CA SER A 329 -5.92 -12.60 -2.96
C SER A 329 -7.21 -13.32 -2.55
N LEU A 330 -7.63 -13.18 -1.29
CA LEU A 330 -8.90 -13.73 -0.81
C LEU A 330 -10.10 -13.11 -1.54
N MET A 331 -10.11 -11.79 -1.71
CA MET A 331 -11.17 -11.11 -2.47
C MET A 331 -11.21 -11.59 -3.92
N THR A 332 -10.05 -11.73 -4.55
CA THR A 332 -9.93 -12.24 -5.93
C THR A 332 -10.48 -13.67 -6.04
N ASN A 333 -10.16 -14.54 -5.08
CA ASN A 333 -10.64 -15.92 -5.05
C ASN A 333 -12.17 -16.01 -4.86
N LEU A 334 -12.75 -15.21 -3.96
CA LEU A 334 -14.20 -15.17 -3.77
C LEU A 334 -14.93 -14.75 -5.05
N LEU A 335 -14.40 -13.75 -5.74
CA LEU A 335 -14.99 -13.23 -6.97
C LEU A 335 -14.83 -14.19 -8.14
N LEU A 336 -13.73 -14.94 -8.17
CA LEU A 336 -13.53 -16.05 -9.11
C LEU A 336 -14.60 -17.12 -8.92
N ILE A 337 -14.96 -17.47 -7.69
CA ILE A 337 -16.04 -18.43 -7.41
C ILE A 337 -17.38 -17.92 -7.96
N VAL A 338 -17.72 -16.65 -7.74
CA VAL A 338 -18.95 -16.04 -8.28
C VAL A 338 -18.96 -16.06 -9.81
N ALA A 339 -17.82 -15.76 -10.43
CA ALA A 339 -17.66 -15.83 -11.88
C ALA A 339 -17.80 -17.27 -12.41
N ALA A 340 -17.26 -18.25 -11.68
CA ALA A 340 -17.41 -19.67 -12.01
C ALA A 340 -18.87 -20.14 -11.94
N ILE A 341 -19.63 -19.71 -10.91
CA ILE A 341 -21.07 -19.99 -10.82
C ILE A 341 -21.82 -19.38 -12.00
N SER A 342 -21.52 -18.13 -12.36
CA SER A 342 -22.13 -17.44 -13.50
C SER A 342 -21.87 -18.18 -14.81
N LEU A 343 -20.66 -18.72 -14.97
CA LEU A 343 -20.28 -19.54 -16.11
C LEU A 343 -21.05 -20.86 -16.15
N VAL A 344 -21.26 -21.52 -15.01
CA VAL A 344 -22.08 -22.74 -14.92
C VAL A 344 -23.52 -22.46 -15.36
N VAL A 345 -24.12 -21.36 -14.88
CA VAL A 345 -25.48 -20.96 -15.28
C VAL A 345 -25.55 -20.68 -16.79
N GLY A 346 -24.54 -20.00 -17.35
CA GLY A 346 -24.39 -19.83 -18.79
C GLY A 346 -24.30 -21.16 -19.54
N GLY A 347 -23.50 -22.10 -19.02
CA GLY A 347 -23.33 -23.45 -19.55
C GLY A 347 -24.64 -24.25 -19.59
N VAL A 348 -25.43 -24.21 -18.51
CA VAL A 348 -26.75 -24.85 -18.46
C VAL A 348 -27.69 -24.27 -19.51
N GLY A 349 -27.63 -22.96 -19.76
CA GLY A 349 -28.39 -22.31 -20.84
C GLY A 349 -28.07 -22.88 -22.23
N ILE A 350 -26.79 -23.13 -22.52
CA ILE A 350 -26.32 -23.76 -23.77
C ILE A 350 -26.85 -25.18 -23.88
N MET A 351 -26.78 -25.95 -22.79
CA MET A 351 -27.28 -27.32 -22.76
C MET A 351 -28.78 -27.36 -23.09
N ASN A 352 -29.57 -26.49 -22.46
CA ASN A 352 -31.01 -26.42 -22.68
C ASN A 352 -31.36 -26.01 -24.11
N ILE A 353 -30.71 -24.97 -24.65
CA ILE A 353 -31.00 -24.57 -26.04
C ILE A 353 -30.60 -25.66 -27.04
N MET A 354 -29.50 -26.37 -26.77
CA MET A 354 -29.05 -27.46 -27.61
C MET A 354 -30.05 -28.63 -27.58
N LEU A 355 -30.58 -28.99 -26.42
CA LEU A 355 -31.64 -30.01 -26.33
C LEU A 355 -32.87 -29.62 -27.16
N VAL A 356 -33.32 -28.36 -27.08
CA VAL A 356 -34.43 -27.86 -27.91
C VAL A 356 -34.08 -27.90 -29.39
N SER A 357 -32.85 -27.54 -29.77
CA SER A 357 -32.40 -27.58 -31.17
C SER A 357 -32.33 -29.00 -31.74
N VAL A 358 -31.98 -29.98 -30.90
CA VAL A 358 -31.99 -31.40 -31.27
C VAL A 358 -33.41 -31.87 -31.48
N THR A 359 -34.35 -31.48 -30.62
CA THR A 359 -35.77 -31.82 -30.78
C THR A 359 -36.41 -31.17 -32.02
N GLU A 360 -36.04 -29.93 -32.36
CA GLU A 360 -36.53 -29.24 -33.56
C GLU A 360 -35.96 -29.82 -34.87
N ARG A 361 -34.76 -30.42 -34.81
CA ARG A 361 -34.07 -31.01 -35.97
C ARG A 361 -34.12 -32.54 -35.99
N THR A 362 -34.97 -33.19 -35.18
CA THR A 362 -35.06 -34.66 -35.09
C THR A 362 -35.24 -35.32 -36.45
N ARG A 363 -36.20 -34.85 -37.24
CA ARG A 363 -36.50 -35.38 -38.59
C ARG A 363 -35.31 -35.24 -39.55
N GLU A 364 -34.59 -34.12 -39.48
CA GLU A 364 -33.38 -33.88 -40.29
C GLU A 364 -32.24 -34.83 -39.88
N ILE A 365 -32.06 -35.07 -38.58
CA ILE A 365 -31.06 -36.01 -38.05
C ILE A 365 -31.39 -37.45 -38.48
N GLY A 366 -32.67 -37.85 -38.37
CA GLY A 366 -33.17 -39.16 -38.82
C GLY A 366 -32.92 -39.41 -40.31
N LEU A 367 -33.19 -38.42 -41.16
CA LEU A 367 -32.89 -38.46 -42.59
C LEU A 367 -31.39 -38.66 -42.87
N ARG A 368 -30.51 -37.95 -42.15
CA ARG A 368 -29.06 -38.10 -42.34
C ARG A 368 -28.57 -39.49 -41.94
N MET A 369 -29.12 -40.07 -40.88
CA MET A 369 -28.78 -41.43 -40.45
C MET A 369 -29.33 -42.49 -41.41
N ALA A 370 -30.53 -42.29 -41.95
CA ALA A 370 -31.11 -43.18 -42.97
C ALA A 370 -30.29 -43.22 -44.27
N VAL A 371 -29.65 -42.11 -44.65
CA VAL A 371 -28.75 -42.01 -45.82
C VAL A 371 -27.32 -42.52 -45.51
N GLY A 372 -27.05 -42.97 -44.28
CA GLY A 372 -25.80 -43.65 -43.91
C GLY A 372 -24.81 -42.85 -43.07
N ALA A 373 -25.20 -41.70 -42.49
CA ALA A 373 -24.36 -40.99 -41.54
C ALA A 373 -24.17 -41.81 -40.25
N ARG A 374 -22.94 -41.90 -39.72
CA ARG A 374 -22.67 -42.62 -38.47
C ARG A 374 -23.10 -41.76 -37.27
N SER A 375 -23.51 -42.37 -36.16
CA SER A 375 -23.83 -41.66 -34.91
C SER A 375 -22.70 -40.73 -34.44
N ARG A 376 -21.43 -41.11 -34.68
CA ARG A 376 -20.26 -40.28 -34.37
C ARG A 376 -20.20 -38.99 -35.19
N ASP A 377 -20.68 -39.00 -36.44
CA ASP A 377 -20.67 -37.82 -37.29
C ASP A 377 -21.69 -36.78 -36.78
N ILE A 378 -22.85 -37.23 -36.32
CA ILE A 378 -23.88 -36.40 -35.67
C ILE A 378 -23.36 -35.83 -34.36
N LEU A 379 -22.73 -36.65 -33.51
CA LEU A 379 -22.14 -36.21 -32.25
C LEU A 379 -21.09 -35.12 -32.46
N VAL A 380 -20.14 -35.35 -33.38
CA VAL A 380 -19.07 -34.38 -33.66
C VAL A 380 -19.64 -33.10 -34.26
N GLN A 381 -20.70 -33.17 -35.08
CA GLN A 381 -21.34 -31.97 -35.63
C GLN A 381 -21.93 -31.08 -34.53
N PHE A 382 -22.76 -31.63 -33.65
CA PHE A 382 -23.38 -30.85 -32.56
C PHE A 382 -22.35 -30.37 -31.54
N LEU A 383 -21.34 -31.18 -31.25
CA LEU A 383 -20.25 -30.77 -30.35
C LEU A 383 -19.45 -29.60 -30.93
N ILE A 384 -19.15 -29.61 -32.23
CA ILE A 384 -18.49 -28.48 -32.91
C ILE A 384 -19.39 -27.24 -32.93
N GLU A 385 -20.71 -27.39 -33.12
CA GLU A 385 -21.67 -26.28 -33.06
C GLU A 385 -21.64 -25.60 -31.68
N ALA A 386 -21.63 -26.39 -30.61
CA ALA A 386 -21.53 -25.91 -29.22
C ALA A 386 -20.19 -25.22 -28.92
N ILE A 387 -19.07 -25.84 -29.30
CA ILE A 387 -17.73 -25.28 -29.08
C ILE A 387 -17.57 -23.96 -29.84
N LEU A 388 -18.02 -23.88 -31.10
CA LEU A 388 -17.95 -22.64 -31.89
C LEU A 388 -18.79 -21.53 -31.25
N LEU A 389 -19.99 -21.86 -30.76
CA LEU A 389 -20.83 -20.93 -30.00
C LEU A 389 -20.11 -20.39 -28.76
N CYS A 390 -19.50 -21.28 -27.98
CA CYS A 390 -18.79 -20.91 -26.76
C CYS A 390 -17.53 -20.09 -27.04
N LEU A 391 -16.75 -20.45 -28.06
CA LEU A 391 -15.56 -19.69 -28.46
C LEU A 391 -15.93 -18.31 -29.01
N ALA A 392 -17.01 -18.19 -29.78
CA ALA A 392 -17.50 -16.90 -30.25
C ALA A 392 -17.98 -16.02 -29.08
N GLY A 393 -18.79 -16.58 -28.18
CA GLY A 393 -19.21 -15.90 -26.96
C GLY A 393 -18.03 -15.52 -26.07
N GLY A 394 -17.03 -16.40 -25.95
CA GLY A 394 -15.82 -16.13 -25.17
C GLY A 394 -14.93 -15.06 -25.79
N ALA A 395 -14.80 -15.01 -27.11
CA ALA A 395 -14.09 -13.93 -27.80
C ALA A 395 -14.76 -12.57 -27.54
N VAL A 396 -16.09 -12.51 -27.63
CA VAL A 396 -16.86 -11.29 -27.31
C VAL A 396 -16.75 -10.95 -25.82
N GLY A 397 -16.81 -11.94 -24.93
CA GLY A 397 -16.59 -11.78 -23.50
C GLY A 397 -15.20 -11.23 -23.17
N ILE A 398 -14.15 -11.69 -23.87
CA ILE A 398 -12.79 -11.17 -23.74
C ILE A 398 -12.72 -9.69 -24.12
N LEU A 399 -13.32 -9.33 -25.25
CA LEU A 399 -13.35 -7.94 -25.70
C LEU A 399 -14.12 -7.05 -24.73
N LEU A 400 -15.27 -7.51 -24.22
CA LEU A 400 -16.05 -6.75 -23.24
C LEU A 400 -15.35 -6.64 -21.89
N GLY A 401 -14.77 -7.72 -21.38
CA GLY A 401 -13.99 -7.69 -20.13
C GLY A 401 -12.80 -6.73 -20.20
N ARG A 402 -12.11 -6.72 -21.34
CA ARG A 402 -11.05 -5.73 -21.64
C ARG A 402 -11.57 -4.30 -21.67
N LEU A 403 -12.71 -4.08 -22.32
CA LEU A 403 -13.31 -2.76 -22.40
C LEU A 403 -13.71 -2.27 -21.00
N THR A 404 -14.33 -3.12 -20.19
CA THR A 404 -14.66 -2.81 -18.79
C THR A 404 -13.41 -2.48 -17.98
N SER A 405 -12.33 -3.23 -18.13
CA SER A 405 -11.04 -2.98 -17.46
C SER A 405 -10.44 -1.61 -17.82
N ILE A 406 -10.52 -1.21 -19.10
CA ILE A 406 -10.08 0.12 -19.56
C ILE A 406 -10.97 1.23 -18.99
N VAL A 407 -12.29 1.03 -19.01
CA VAL A 407 -13.25 2.01 -18.45
C VAL A 407 -13.01 2.19 -16.94
N VAL A 408 -12.83 1.10 -16.19
CA VAL A 408 -12.50 1.13 -14.76
C VAL A 408 -11.20 1.92 -14.53
N ARG A 409 -10.16 1.68 -15.33
CA ARG A 409 -8.91 2.44 -15.24
C ARG A 409 -9.11 3.93 -15.47
N SER A 410 -9.94 4.32 -16.45
CA SER A 410 -10.16 5.72 -16.80
C SER A 410 -11.07 6.47 -15.82
N VAL A 411 -12.07 5.80 -15.26
CA VAL A 411 -13.08 6.43 -14.39
C VAL A 411 -12.67 6.37 -12.93
N LEU A 412 -12.12 5.24 -12.48
CA LEU A 412 -11.82 4.96 -11.07
C LEU A 412 -10.33 5.12 -10.73
N ASN A 413 -9.46 5.38 -11.72
CA ASN A 413 -7.99 5.47 -11.56
C ASN A 413 -7.35 4.23 -10.90
N TRP A 414 -8.02 3.08 -10.95
CA TRP A 414 -7.45 1.83 -10.44
C TRP A 414 -6.45 1.25 -11.44
N ALA A 415 -5.34 0.72 -10.93
CA ALA A 415 -4.38 0.02 -11.78
C ALA A 415 -5.01 -1.28 -12.29
N THR A 416 -5.19 -1.37 -13.61
CA THR A 416 -5.51 -2.63 -14.29
C THR A 416 -4.30 -3.07 -15.08
N ALA A 417 -3.90 -4.34 -14.91
CA ALA A 417 -2.78 -4.92 -15.62
C ALA A 417 -3.30 -5.92 -16.65
N VAL A 418 -2.90 -5.71 -17.90
CA VAL A 418 -3.19 -6.62 -19.00
C VAL A 418 -2.50 -7.95 -18.74
N SER A 419 -3.29 -9.00 -18.53
CA SER A 419 -2.79 -10.34 -18.24
C SER A 419 -3.02 -11.27 -19.44
N VAL A 420 -1.94 -11.63 -20.15
CA VAL A 420 -1.98 -12.65 -21.20
C VAL A 420 -2.43 -14.01 -20.64
N PRO A 421 -1.98 -14.45 -19.45
CA PRO A 421 -2.50 -15.67 -18.82
C PRO A 421 -4.03 -15.66 -18.65
N ALA A 422 -4.63 -14.53 -18.29
CA ALA A 422 -6.08 -14.43 -18.13
C ALA A 422 -6.81 -14.71 -19.45
N ILE A 423 -6.33 -14.19 -20.58
CA ILE A 423 -6.93 -14.49 -21.90
C ILE A 423 -6.85 -15.99 -22.21
N VAL A 424 -5.67 -16.60 -22.01
CA VAL A 424 -5.47 -18.03 -22.29
C VAL A 424 -6.40 -18.89 -21.43
N VAL A 425 -6.49 -18.57 -20.14
CA VAL A 425 -7.41 -19.25 -19.20
C VAL A 425 -8.86 -19.07 -19.66
N SER A 426 -9.28 -17.87 -20.03
CA SER A 426 -10.65 -17.62 -20.52
C SER A 426 -10.98 -18.40 -21.79
N VAL A 427 -10.06 -18.49 -22.76
CA VAL A 427 -10.26 -19.30 -23.98
C VAL A 427 -10.35 -20.79 -23.63
N ALA A 428 -9.46 -21.29 -22.76
CA ALA A 428 -9.48 -22.68 -22.31
C ALA A 428 -10.79 -23.04 -21.59
N VAL A 429 -11.23 -22.16 -20.68
CA VAL A 429 -12.48 -22.30 -19.94
C VAL A 429 -13.69 -22.27 -20.89
N SER A 430 -13.70 -21.39 -21.90
CA SER A 430 -14.77 -21.33 -22.92
C SER A 430 -14.88 -22.64 -23.70
N ALA A 431 -13.74 -23.18 -24.13
CA ALA A 431 -13.69 -24.44 -24.85
C ALA A 431 -14.16 -25.60 -23.96
N PHE A 432 -13.73 -25.63 -22.70
CA PHE A 432 -14.13 -26.65 -21.73
C PHE A 432 -15.64 -26.64 -21.47
N VAL A 433 -16.24 -25.47 -21.23
CA VAL A 433 -17.70 -25.33 -21.03
C VAL A 433 -18.45 -25.79 -22.26
N GLY A 434 -17.99 -25.43 -23.46
CA GLY A 434 -18.62 -25.87 -24.71
C GLY A 434 -18.57 -27.37 -24.92
N VAL A 435 -17.48 -28.02 -24.53
CA VAL A 435 -17.40 -29.50 -24.53
C VAL A 435 -18.32 -30.08 -23.47
N ALA A 436 -18.23 -29.64 -22.22
CA ALA A 436 -18.95 -30.24 -21.09
C ALA A 436 -20.47 -30.15 -21.25
N PHE A 437 -21.00 -28.95 -21.50
CA PHE A 437 -22.45 -28.74 -21.64
C PHE A 437 -22.98 -29.09 -23.03
N GLY A 438 -22.10 -29.12 -24.05
CA GLY A 438 -22.47 -29.52 -25.40
C GLY A 438 -22.46 -31.04 -25.62
N PHE A 439 -21.74 -31.79 -24.80
CA PHE A 439 -21.61 -33.24 -24.95
C PHE A 439 -22.92 -33.99 -24.71
N TYR A 440 -23.66 -33.65 -23.63
CA TYR A 440 -24.89 -34.38 -23.29
C TYR A 440 -25.98 -34.30 -24.39
N PRO A 441 -26.33 -33.11 -24.93
CA PRO A 441 -27.29 -33.02 -26.03
C PRO A 441 -26.80 -33.70 -27.31
N ALA A 442 -25.50 -33.56 -27.64
CA ALA A 442 -24.91 -34.18 -28.82
C ALA A 442 -24.92 -35.72 -28.73
N TRP A 443 -24.64 -36.26 -27.55
CA TRP A 443 -24.75 -37.69 -27.27
C TRP A 443 -26.19 -38.18 -27.39
N LYS A 444 -27.15 -37.44 -26.82
CA LYS A 444 -28.59 -37.75 -26.94
C LYS A 444 -29.05 -37.75 -28.41
N ALA A 445 -28.62 -36.78 -29.21
CA ALA A 445 -28.92 -36.70 -30.64
C ALA A 445 -28.35 -37.89 -31.44
N SER A 446 -27.15 -38.34 -31.09
CA SER A 446 -26.47 -39.44 -31.78
C SER A 446 -27.11 -40.82 -31.55
N ARG A 447 -27.94 -40.95 -30.51
CA ARG A 447 -28.65 -42.17 -30.11
C ARG A 447 -30.12 -42.20 -30.54
N LEU A 448 -30.57 -41.24 -31.35
CA LEU A 448 -31.93 -41.27 -31.90
C LEU A 448 -32.08 -42.43 -32.89
N ASP A 449 -33.14 -43.20 -32.76
CA ASP A 449 -33.46 -44.24 -33.75
C ASP A 449 -34.03 -43.60 -35.02
N PRO A 450 -33.49 -43.92 -36.22
CA PRO A 450 -33.91 -43.28 -37.47
C PRO A 450 -35.40 -43.47 -37.78
N ILE A 451 -35.96 -44.60 -37.36
CA ILE A 451 -37.38 -44.95 -37.57
C ILE A 451 -38.29 -44.04 -36.74
N ASP A 452 -37.98 -43.85 -35.47
CA ASP A 452 -38.75 -42.99 -34.57
C ASP A 452 -38.60 -41.52 -34.93
N ALA A 453 -37.40 -41.10 -35.37
CA ALA A 453 -37.14 -39.74 -35.81
C ALA A 453 -37.92 -39.32 -37.07
N LEU A 454 -38.29 -40.27 -37.94
CA LEU A 454 -39.10 -40.03 -39.14
C LEU A 454 -40.60 -40.07 -38.90
N ARG A 455 -41.03 -40.65 -37.78
CA ARG A 455 -42.43 -40.83 -37.38
C ARG A 455 -42.98 -39.67 -36.55
N TYR A 456 -42.12 -38.83 -36.01
CA TYR A 456 -42.49 -37.57 -35.36
C TYR A 456 -43.02 -36.57 -36.42
N GLU A 457 -44.28 -36.14 -36.26
CA GLU A 457 -44.87 -34.98 -36.98
C GLU A 457 -44.44 -33.65 -36.36
#